data_AF-A0A2N5WXE3-F1
#
_entry.id   AF-A0A2N5WXE3-F1
#
_cell.length_a   1.000
_cell.length_b   1.000
_cell.length_c   1.000
_cell.angle_alpha   90.00
_cell.angle_beta   90.00
_cell.angle_gamma   90.00
#
_symmetry.space_group_name_H-M   'P 1'
#
loop_
_entity.id
_entity.type
_entity.pdbx_description
1 polymer ?
#
loop_
_entity_poly.entity_id
_entity_poly.type
_entity_poly.pdbx_seq_one_letter_code
_entity_poly.pdbx_strand_id
1 'polypeptide(L)'
;MDYCYKWKKGDFARNPRMIEEWGVGIVTEDQRDDTVKLFFENTSSVKTIIGDMLEEVADPGLARTYLEHALVDEEVAAKYDREPFPSVLKRFLEDFPEGFKGEWYTGQEREYKVAAVEWAAEHLNEESWKGYLDTKRYEELAQEIRRFYSKLNLLASFEMIKLNDALKNPEAQKAVGKAMFDLVYGQDSMKSRFESTARILERYDIGKWPIITYPLFVLLPDQYMFVKPEMTKEAAANRGFDIGYDSQLNWNTYERVMLFAQDLKERLLASDNPHLHPEDMIDIQGFMWCTFTKGYSAADHQARTL
;
A
#
# COMPACT_ATOMS: atom_id res chain seq x y z
N MET A 1 -22.18 2.90 40.30
CA MET A 1 -20.79 2.47 40.49
C MET A 1 -20.19 2.39 39.11
N ASP A 2 -19.34 3.35 38.76
CA ASP A 2 -18.58 3.29 37.52
C ASP A 2 -17.58 2.15 37.66
N TYR A 3 -17.84 1.06 36.94
CA TYR A 3 -16.90 -0.05 36.86
C TYR A 3 -15.71 0.42 36.01
N CYS A 4 -14.57 0.66 36.65
CA CYS A 4 -13.34 1.03 35.95
C CYS A 4 -12.75 -0.24 35.31
N TYR A 5 -12.80 -0.35 33.99
CA TYR A 5 -12.05 -1.37 33.26
C TYR A 5 -10.56 -1.18 33.54
N LYS A 6 -9.85 -2.26 33.87
CA LYS A 6 -8.39 -2.24 34.03
C LYS A 6 -7.67 -2.10 32.69
N TRP A 7 -8.27 -2.63 31.62
CA TRP A 7 -7.79 -2.54 30.24
C TRP A 7 -8.97 -2.26 29.30
N LYS A 8 -8.82 -1.28 28.42
CA LYS A 8 -9.81 -0.86 27.43
C LYS A 8 -9.36 -1.24 26.03
N LYS A 9 -10.33 -1.42 25.13
CA LYS A 9 -10.03 -1.62 23.72
C LYS A 9 -9.18 -0.46 23.19
N GLY A 10 -8.08 -0.80 22.52
CA GLY A 10 -7.13 0.17 21.97
C GLY A 10 -5.98 0.52 22.91
N ASP A 11 -5.99 0.08 24.18
CA ASP A 11 -4.82 0.22 25.05
C ASP A 11 -3.67 -0.63 24.49
N PHE A 12 -2.45 -0.11 24.59
CA PHE A 12 -1.25 -0.85 24.23
C PHE A 12 -0.60 -1.44 25.48
N ALA A 13 -0.16 -2.68 25.38
CA ALA A 13 0.53 -3.34 26.47
C ALA A 13 1.59 -4.31 25.95
N ARG A 14 2.48 -4.74 26.84
CA ARG A 14 3.47 -5.78 26.57
C ARG A 14 3.56 -6.76 27.72
N ASN A 15 4.02 -7.96 27.44
CA ASN A 15 4.48 -8.89 28.47
C ASN A 15 6.00 -8.72 28.64
N PRO A 16 6.50 -8.27 29.81
CA PRO A 16 7.93 -8.00 30.01
C PRO A 16 8.81 -9.24 29.88
N ARG A 17 8.23 -10.45 29.98
CA ARG A 17 8.96 -11.71 29.78
C ARG A 17 9.03 -12.17 28.33
N MET A 18 8.19 -11.61 27.45
CA MET A 18 8.03 -12.05 26.06
C MET A 18 8.25 -10.90 25.06
N ILE A 19 8.94 -9.83 25.46
CA ILE A 19 9.07 -8.62 24.64
C ILE A 19 9.72 -8.90 23.28
N GLU A 20 10.77 -9.72 23.24
CA GLU A 20 11.47 -10.10 22.01
C GLU A 20 10.57 -10.93 21.08
N GLU A 21 9.79 -11.85 21.66
CA GLU A 21 8.98 -12.80 20.87
C GLU A 21 7.65 -12.21 20.41
N TRP A 22 6.97 -11.43 21.26
CA TRP A 22 5.60 -10.95 21.00
C TRP A 22 5.57 -9.46 20.65
N GLY A 23 6.56 -8.69 21.08
CA GLY A 23 6.57 -7.24 20.89
C GLY A 23 5.46 -6.53 21.68
N VAL A 24 4.99 -5.42 21.15
CA VAL A 24 3.83 -4.69 21.69
C VAL A 24 2.53 -5.31 21.18
N GLY A 25 1.50 -5.32 22.03
CA GLY A 25 0.16 -5.73 21.65
C GLY A 25 -0.89 -4.64 21.89
N ILE A 26 -2.01 -4.75 21.20
CA ILE A 26 -3.19 -3.90 21.35
C ILE A 26 -4.36 -4.70 21.92
N VAL A 27 -5.03 -4.15 22.92
CA VAL A 27 -6.22 -4.76 23.54
C VAL A 27 -7.38 -4.73 22.54
N THR A 28 -7.96 -5.89 22.24
CA THR A 28 -8.91 -6.04 21.12
C THR A 28 -10.37 -5.76 21.49
N GLU A 29 -10.71 -5.83 22.78
CA GLU A 29 -12.04 -5.58 23.34
C GLU A 29 -11.93 -5.09 24.80
N ASP A 30 -12.95 -4.42 25.33
CA ASP A 30 -12.95 -3.96 26.72
C ASP A 30 -12.97 -5.16 27.69
N GLN A 31 -11.98 -5.24 28.59
CA GLN A 31 -11.80 -6.41 29.45
C GLN A 31 -12.20 -6.11 30.90
N ARG A 32 -13.07 -6.96 31.43
CA ARG A 32 -13.55 -6.92 32.83
C ARG A 32 -12.96 -8.03 33.69
N ASP A 33 -12.45 -9.07 33.05
CA ASP A 33 -11.91 -10.24 33.72
C ASP A 33 -10.42 -10.05 34.04
N ASP A 34 -9.85 -10.97 34.81
CA ASP A 34 -8.41 -10.97 35.13
C ASP A 34 -7.54 -11.26 33.90
N THR A 35 -8.14 -11.71 32.79
CA THR A 35 -7.46 -11.95 31.52
C THR A 35 -7.78 -10.88 30.48
N VAL A 36 -6.82 -10.65 29.60
CA VAL A 36 -6.85 -9.61 28.58
C VAL A 36 -6.51 -10.24 27.24
N LYS A 37 -7.34 -9.98 26.22
CA LYS A 37 -7.04 -10.37 24.83
C LYS A 37 -6.28 -9.26 24.12
N LEU A 38 -5.08 -9.58 23.64
CA LEU A 38 -4.24 -8.66 22.88
C LEU A 38 -3.80 -9.26 21.56
N PHE A 39 -3.82 -8.47 20.51
CA PHE A 39 -3.16 -8.79 19.25
C PHE A 39 -1.72 -8.29 19.30
N PHE A 40 -0.74 -9.17 19.10
CA PHE A 40 0.68 -8.88 19.24
C PHE A 40 1.39 -8.72 17.90
N GLU A 41 2.27 -7.72 17.78
CA GLU A 41 2.82 -7.31 16.49
C GLU A 41 3.76 -8.35 15.86
N ASN A 42 4.56 -9.05 16.66
CA ASN A 42 5.57 -9.98 16.15
C ASN A 42 4.97 -11.36 15.85
N THR A 43 3.81 -11.68 16.41
CA THR A 43 3.15 -12.98 16.20
C THR A 43 1.90 -12.88 15.34
N SER A 44 1.48 -11.67 14.94
CA SER A 44 0.31 -11.39 14.10
C SER A 44 -0.96 -12.13 14.55
N SER A 45 -1.13 -12.30 15.86
CA SER A 45 -2.16 -13.17 16.46
C SER A 45 -2.65 -12.64 17.82
N VAL A 46 -3.89 -12.99 18.16
CA VAL A 46 -4.47 -12.70 19.46
C VAL A 46 -3.98 -13.71 20.50
N LYS A 47 -3.67 -13.23 21.71
CA LYS A 47 -3.35 -14.06 22.88
C LYS A 47 -4.17 -13.58 24.08
N THR A 48 -4.55 -14.52 24.93
CA THR A 48 -5.26 -14.23 26.19
C THR A 48 -4.28 -14.35 27.36
N ILE A 49 -4.02 -13.25 28.06
CA ILE A 49 -2.96 -13.14 29.08
C ILE A 49 -3.54 -12.60 30.38
N ILE A 50 -3.08 -13.07 31.54
CA ILE A 50 -3.47 -12.49 32.85
C ILE A 50 -2.96 -11.04 32.91
N GLY A 51 -3.86 -10.09 33.20
CA GLY A 51 -3.58 -8.66 33.15
C GLY A 51 -2.48 -8.18 34.09
N ASP A 52 -2.22 -8.88 35.20
CA ASP A 52 -1.08 -8.59 36.10
C ASP A 52 0.28 -8.95 35.50
N MET A 53 0.31 -9.70 34.40
CA MET A 53 1.54 -10.00 33.65
C MET A 53 1.81 -8.97 32.55
N LEU A 54 1.01 -7.91 32.45
CA LEU A 54 1.12 -6.89 31.41
C LEU A 54 1.61 -5.56 31.98
N GLU A 55 2.43 -4.86 31.19
CA GLU A 55 2.83 -3.48 31.42
C GLU A 55 2.19 -2.60 30.34
N GLU A 56 1.64 -1.47 30.74
CA GLU A 56 1.08 -0.47 29.81
C GLU A 56 2.20 0.16 28.96
N VAL A 57 1.92 0.39 27.69
CA VAL A 57 2.83 1.02 26.74
C VAL A 57 2.20 2.33 26.26
N ALA A 58 2.67 3.46 26.80
CA ALA A 58 2.12 4.77 26.44
C ALA A 58 2.39 5.15 24.96
N ASP A 59 3.57 4.78 24.46
CA ASP A 59 3.94 4.98 23.07
C ASP A 59 4.51 3.69 22.47
N PRO A 60 3.77 3.01 21.58
CA PRO A 60 4.20 1.76 20.97
C PRO A 60 5.14 1.99 19.77
N GLY A 61 5.50 3.24 19.44
CA GLY A 61 6.44 3.58 18.38
C GLY A 61 6.01 3.03 17.01
N LEU A 62 6.92 2.33 16.33
CA LEU A 62 6.66 1.69 15.01
C LEU A 62 5.51 0.67 15.04
N ALA A 63 5.14 0.16 16.22
CA ALA A 63 4.02 -0.77 16.34
C ALA A 63 2.66 -0.11 16.18
N ARG A 64 2.56 1.21 16.41
CA ARG A 64 1.27 1.94 16.48
C ARG A 64 0.41 1.71 15.25
N THR A 65 0.90 2.06 14.07
CA THR A 65 0.13 2.05 12.82
C THR A 65 -0.38 0.66 12.50
N TYR A 66 0.49 -0.36 12.61
CA TYR A 66 0.11 -1.75 12.40
C TYR A 66 -0.96 -2.22 13.40
N LEU A 67 -0.76 -1.95 14.69
CA LEU A 67 -1.66 -2.42 15.73
C LEU A 67 -3.04 -1.75 15.68
N GLU A 68 -3.10 -0.43 15.43
CA GLU A 68 -4.36 0.30 15.28
C GLU A 68 -5.19 -0.17 14.07
N HIS A 69 -4.53 -0.80 13.09
CA HIS A 69 -5.16 -1.39 11.90
C HIS A 69 -5.03 -2.92 11.87
N ALA A 70 -4.82 -3.56 13.02
CA ALA A 70 -4.67 -5.00 13.07
C ALA A 70 -5.96 -5.71 12.66
N LEU A 71 -5.84 -6.68 11.75
CA LEU A 71 -6.95 -7.52 11.33
C LEU A 71 -7.19 -8.62 12.38
N VAL A 72 -7.85 -8.26 13.49
CA VAL A 72 -7.98 -9.13 14.69
C VAL A 72 -8.94 -10.31 14.55
N ASP A 73 -9.74 -10.36 13.49
CA ASP A 73 -10.67 -11.47 13.25
C ASP A 73 -9.90 -12.76 12.93
N GLU A 74 -9.98 -13.73 13.85
CA GLU A 74 -9.28 -15.01 13.75
C GLU A 74 -9.83 -15.93 12.64
N GLU A 75 -11.12 -15.82 12.29
CA GLU A 75 -11.70 -16.61 11.19
C GLU A 75 -11.20 -16.09 9.84
N VAL A 76 -11.03 -14.77 9.73
CA VAL A 76 -10.35 -14.16 8.59
C VAL A 76 -8.86 -14.53 8.63
N ALA A 77 -8.20 -14.44 9.78
CA ALA A 77 -6.78 -14.77 9.93
C ALA A 77 -6.43 -16.19 9.49
N ALA A 78 -7.26 -17.18 9.86
CA ALA A 78 -7.02 -18.59 9.56
C ALA A 78 -6.99 -18.92 8.05
N LYS A 79 -7.43 -18.00 7.19
CA LYS A 79 -7.43 -18.15 5.73
C LYS A 79 -6.13 -17.64 5.08
N TYR A 80 -5.27 -16.96 5.83
CA TYR A 80 -4.08 -16.26 5.32
C TYR A 80 -2.82 -16.68 6.06
N ASP A 81 -1.68 -16.57 5.39
CA ASP A 81 -0.39 -16.95 5.96
C ASP A 81 0.22 -15.75 6.70
N ARG A 82 -0.20 -15.58 7.96
CA ARG A 82 0.25 -14.48 8.82
C ARG A 82 1.57 -14.82 9.49
N GLU A 83 2.62 -14.80 8.70
CA GLU A 83 3.97 -14.97 9.22
C GLU A 83 4.42 -13.75 10.05
N PRO A 84 5.21 -13.97 11.12
CA PRO A 84 5.96 -12.92 11.78
C PRO A 84 6.77 -12.08 10.79
N PHE A 85 6.74 -10.76 10.94
CA PHE A 85 7.47 -9.86 10.04
C PHE A 85 8.99 -10.18 9.92
N PRO A 86 9.72 -10.56 10.99
CA PRO A 86 11.10 -10.99 10.87
C PRO A 86 11.31 -12.22 9.96
N SER A 87 10.36 -13.16 9.94
CA SER A 87 10.39 -14.32 9.04
C SER A 87 10.21 -13.90 7.59
N VAL A 88 9.32 -12.92 7.34
CA VAL A 88 9.10 -12.34 6.02
C VAL A 88 10.37 -11.66 5.50
N LEU A 89 11.05 -10.88 6.33
CA LEU A 89 12.33 -10.25 5.98
C LEU A 89 13.42 -11.28 5.68
N LYS A 90 13.50 -12.34 6.49
CA LYS A 90 14.44 -13.43 6.27
C LYS A 90 14.21 -14.09 4.93
N ARG A 91 12.96 -14.46 4.59
CA ARG A 91 12.62 -15.04 3.29
C ARG A 91 12.97 -14.09 2.14
N PHE A 92 12.63 -12.81 2.28
CA PHE A 92 12.98 -11.80 1.27
C PHE A 92 14.50 -11.78 1.01
N LEU A 93 15.33 -11.85 2.04
CA LEU A 93 16.79 -11.89 1.85
C LEU A 93 17.32 -13.25 1.38
N GLU A 94 16.60 -14.35 1.59
CA GLU A 94 16.94 -15.65 1.00
C GLU A 94 16.72 -15.65 -0.52
N ASP A 95 15.63 -15.05 -0.98
CA ASP A 95 15.33 -14.89 -2.41
C ASP A 95 16.14 -13.75 -3.05
N PHE A 96 16.42 -12.69 -2.29
CA PHE A 96 17.12 -11.47 -2.72
C PHE A 96 18.26 -11.10 -1.75
N PRO A 97 19.43 -11.75 -1.82
CA PRO A 97 20.52 -11.55 -0.86
C PRO A 97 21.04 -10.10 -0.76
N GLU A 98 21.00 -9.37 -1.87
CA GLU A 98 21.40 -7.96 -1.96
C GLU A 98 20.24 -6.98 -1.73
N GLY A 99 19.05 -7.52 -1.41
CA GLY A 99 17.81 -6.81 -1.15
C GLY A 99 17.39 -5.90 -2.30
N PHE A 100 16.94 -4.69 -1.98
CA PHE A 100 16.42 -3.72 -2.96
C PHE A 100 17.46 -3.24 -3.98
N LYS A 101 18.75 -3.44 -3.69
CA LYS A 101 19.87 -3.00 -4.54
C LYS A 101 20.45 -4.14 -5.38
N GLY A 102 19.94 -5.35 -5.22
CA GLY A 102 20.39 -6.49 -5.99
C GLY A 102 20.07 -6.35 -7.47
N GLU A 103 20.98 -6.78 -8.34
CA GLU A 103 20.81 -6.70 -9.79
C GLU A 103 19.52 -7.40 -10.24
N TRP A 104 19.23 -8.58 -9.66
CA TRP A 104 18.02 -9.34 -10.01
C TRP A 104 16.74 -8.62 -9.59
N TYR A 105 16.67 -8.13 -8.35
CA TYR A 105 15.50 -7.36 -7.87
C TYR A 105 15.29 -6.13 -8.75
N THR A 106 16.38 -5.40 -9.01
CA THR A 106 16.37 -4.17 -9.79
C THR A 106 15.83 -4.42 -11.20
N GLY A 107 16.36 -5.42 -11.90
CA GLY A 107 15.92 -5.78 -13.25
C GLY A 107 14.50 -6.35 -13.34
N GLN A 108 14.04 -7.09 -12.32
CA GLN A 108 12.69 -7.69 -12.35
C GLN A 108 11.58 -6.74 -11.87
N GLU A 109 11.86 -5.92 -10.85
CA GLU A 109 10.83 -5.14 -10.16
C GLU A 109 10.99 -3.62 -10.25
N ARG A 110 12.19 -3.08 -10.50
CA ARG A 110 12.45 -1.64 -10.38
C ARG A 110 12.65 -0.94 -11.72
N GLU A 111 13.56 -1.40 -12.57
CA GLU A 111 14.03 -0.69 -13.78
C GLU A 111 12.89 -0.25 -14.69
N TYR A 112 11.95 -1.15 -15.00
CA TYR A 112 10.85 -0.83 -15.91
C TYR A 112 9.87 0.19 -15.32
N LYS A 113 9.69 0.22 -13.98
CA LYS A 113 8.87 1.22 -13.27
C LYS A 113 9.57 2.57 -13.25
N VAL A 114 10.87 2.60 -12.97
CA VAL A 114 11.70 3.82 -13.02
C VAL A 114 11.67 4.43 -14.43
N ALA A 115 11.80 3.63 -15.48
CA ALA A 115 11.68 4.12 -16.86
C ALA A 115 10.31 4.75 -17.16
N ALA A 116 9.22 4.27 -16.53
CA ALA A 116 7.92 4.90 -16.64
C ALA A 116 7.82 6.22 -15.85
N VAL A 117 8.45 6.31 -14.67
CA VAL A 117 8.58 7.56 -13.89
C VAL A 117 9.32 8.61 -14.70
N GLU A 118 10.49 8.27 -15.23
CA GLU A 118 11.32 9.18 -16.04
C GLU A 118 10.56 9.69 -17.27
N TRP A 119 9.92 8.78 -18.00
CA TRP A 119 9.12 9.15 -19.16
C TRP A 119 7.96 10.09 -18.76
N ALA A 120 7.28 9.82 -17.64
CA ALA A 120 6.16 10.62 -17.18
C ALA A 120 6.60 12.02 -16.72
N ALA A 121 7.76 12.11 -16.05
CA ALA A 121 8.35 13.39 -15.67
C ALA A 121 8.74 14.23 -16.90
N GLU A 122 9.18 13.61 -18.00
CA GLU A 122 9.51 14.32 -19.23
C GLU A 122 8.26 14.78 -19.99
N HIS A 123 7.25 13.93 -20.14
CA HIS A 123 6.12 14.17 -21.05
C HIS A 123 4.90 14.79 -20.35
N LEU A 124 4.72 14.48 -19.06
CA LEU A 124 3.54 14.79 -18.26
C LEU A 124 3.92 15.49 -16.93
N ASN A 125 4.97 16.32 -16.93
CA ASN A 125 5.22 17.25 -15.83
C ASN A 125 4.12 18.33 -15.74
N GLU A 126 4.12 19.09 -14.65
CA GLU A 126 3.12 20.15 -14.40
C GLU A 126 3.05 21.16 -15.54
N GLU A 127 4.20 21.61 -16.08
CA GLU A 127 4.24 22.62 -17.13
C GLU A 127 3.65 22.09 -18.45
N SER A 128 4.09 20.91 -18.92
CA SER A 128 3.61 20.33 -20.16
C SER A 128 2.11 20.01 -20.09
N TRP A 129 1.67 19.38 -19.00
CA TRP A 129 0.27 19.01 -18.78
C TRP A 129 -0.63 20.24 -18.71
N LYS A 130 -0.21 21.28 -17.97
CA LYS A 130 -0.90 22.56 -17.91
C LYS A 130 -0.96 23.25 -19.26
N GLY A 131 0.13 23.19 -20.03
CA GLY A 131 0.18 23.71 -21.40
C GLY A 131 -0.90 23.12 -22.31
N TYR A 132 -1.14 21.80 -22.26
CA TYR A 132 -2.24 21.18 -23.00
C TYR A 132 -3.62 21.69 -22.55
N LEU A 133 -3.82 21.85 -21.24
CA LEU A 133 -5.10 22.31 -20.68
C LEU A 133 -5.41 23.77 -21.04
N ASP A 134 -4.44 24.66 -20.90
CA ASP A 134 -4.57 26.10 -21.16
C ASP A 134 -4.80 26.38 -22.65
N THR A 135 -4.12 25.63 -23.52
CA THR A 135 -4.29 25.72 -24.98
C THR A 135 -5.45 24.87 -25.52
N LYS A 136 -6.20 24.19 -24.65
CA LYS A 136 -7.35 23.33 -24.98
C LYS A 136 -7.03 22.18 -25.95
N ARG A 137 -5.77 21.71 -25.96
CA ARG A 137 -5.29 20.56 -26.76
C ARG A 137 -5.66 19.23 -26.09
N TYR A 138 -6.95 19.04 -25.82
CA TYR A 138 -7.45 17.90 -25.02
C TYR A 138 -7.28 16.55 -25.70
N GLU A 139 -7.42 16.49 -27.02
CA GLU A 139 -7.22 15.25 -27.78
C GLU A 139 -5.77 14.77 -27.68
N GLU A 140 -4.81 15.69 -27.79
CA GLU A 140 -3.39 15.39 -27.67
C GLU A 140 -3.02 14.98 -26.25
N LEU A 141 -3.56 15.67 -25.24
CA LEU A 141 -3.42 15.26 -23.85
C LEU A 141 -3.97 13.85 -23.61
N ALA A 142 -5.13 13.53 -24.19
CA ALA A 142 -5.70 12.20 -24.09
C ALA A 142 -4.81 11.14 -24.75
N GLN A 143 -4.11 11.45 -25.83
CA GLN A 143 -3.11 10.56 -26.43
C GLN A 143 -1.92 10.33 -25.49
N GLU A 144 -1.40 11.37 -24.85
CA GLU A 144 -0.32 11.24 -23.86
C GLU A 144 -0.76 10.45 -22.61
N ILE A 145 -1.99 10.66 -22.12
CA ILE A 145 -2.56 9.84 -21.05
C ILE A 145 -2.64 8.36 -21.47
N ARG A 146 -3.11 8.05 -22.67
CA ARG A 146 -3.13 6.64 -23.16
C ARG A 146 -1.72 6.03 -23.22
N ARG A 147 -0.75 6.80 -23.71
CA ARG A 147 0.66 6.37 -23.74
C ARG A 147 1.19 6.12 -22.33
N PHE A 148 0.89 7.00 -21.39
CA PHE A 148 1.29 6.90 -19.99
C PHE A 148 0.81 5.60 -19.33
N TYR A 149 -0.47 5.28 -19.44
CA TYR A 149 -1.01 4.03 -18.90
C TYR A 149 -0.53 2.78 -19.64
N SER A 150 -0.01 2.91 -20.86
CA SER A 150 0.59 1.79 -21.60
C SER A 150 2.06 1.51 -21.23
N LYS A 151 2.71 2.37 -20.43
CA LYS A 151 4.13 2.21 -20.07
C LYS A 151 4.40 1.02 -19.17
N LEU A 152 3.46 0.68 -18.32
CA LEU A 152 3.58 -0.45 -17.39
C LEU A 152 2.44 -1.44 -17.62
N ASN A 153 2.75 -2.72 -17.54
CA ASN A 153 1.74 -3.79 -17.59
C ASN A 153 1.05 -3.99 -16.22
N LEU A 154 0.78 -2.89 -15.50
CA LEU A 154 0.18 -2.91 -14.17
C LEU A 154 -1.36 -2.89 -14.21
N LEU A 155 -1.94 -2.25 -15.23
CA LEU A 155 -3.38 -2.23 -15.45
C LEU A 155 -3.83 -3.51 -16.14
N ALA A 156 -5.02 -4.00 -15.78
CA ALA A 156 -5.63 -5.12 -16.50
C ALA A 156 -6.14 -4.67 -17.87
N SER A 157 -6.16 -5.59 -18.85
CA SER A 157 -6.57 -5.29 -20.22
C SER A 157 -7.96 -4.66 -20.31
N PHE A 158 -8.92 -5.07 -19.46
CA PHE A 158 -10.27 -4.51 -19.45
C PHE A 158 -10.30 -3.06 -18.93
N GLU A 159 -9.41 -2.69 -18.03
CA GLU A 159 -9.30 -1.31 -17.51
C GLU A 159 -8.75 -0.40 -18.61
N MET A 160 -7.71 -0.86 -19.32
CA MET A 160 -7.14 -0.17 -20.47
C MET A 160 -8.17 0.01 -21.59
N ILE A 161 -8.98 -1.00 -21.88
CA ILE A 161 -10.04 -0.92 -22.90
C ILE A 161 -11.05 0.18 -22.52
N LYS A 162 -11.54 0.18 -21.27
CA LYS A 162 -12.51 1.19 -20.81
C LYS A 162 -11.94 2.60 -20.82
N LEU A 163 -10.71 2.79 -20.34
CA LEU A 163 -10.02 4.07 -20.36
C LEU A 163 -9.87 4.60 -21.80
N ASN A 164 -9.40 3.74 -22.71
CA ASN A 164 -9.22 4.11 -24.11
C ASN A 164 -10.55 4.49 -24.78
N ASP A 165 -11.62 3.76 -24.49
CA ASP A 165 -12.95 4.04 -25.03
C ASP A 165 -13.53 5.36 -24.51
N ALA A 166 -13.45 5.60 -23.20
CA ALA A 166 -13.89 6.86 -22.59
C ALA A 166 -13.18 8.08 -23.21
N LEU A 167 -11.87 7.98 -23.46
CA LEU A 167 -11.07 9.05 -24.05
C LEU A 167 -11.32 9.29 -25.56
N LYS A 168 -12.25 8.58 -26.21
CA LYS A 168 -12.75 8.94 -27.55
C LYS A 168 -13.74 10.10 -27.50
N ASN A 169 -14.40 10.31 -26.36
CA ASN A 169 -15.37 11.39 -26.18
C ASN A 169 -14.63 12.72 -25.88
N PRO A 170 -14.80 13.79 -26.69
CA PRO A 170 -14.15 15.09 -26.47
C PRO A 170 -14.43 15.73 -25.10
N GLU A 171 -15.63 15.55 -24.55
CA GLU A 171 -15.95 16.06 -23.20
C GLU A 171 -15.17 15.29 -22.14
N ALA A 172 -15.04 13.97 -22.29
CA ALA A 172 -14.27 13.12 -21.40
C ALA A 172 -12.77 13.46 -21.45
N GLN A 173 -12.21 13.71 -22.64
CA GLN A 173 -10.81 14.12 -22.80
C GLN A 173 -10.48 15.34 -21.93
N LYS A 174 -11.33 16.37 -21.98
CA LYS A 174 -11.19 17.57 -21.14
C LYS A 174 -11.38 17.25 -19.65
N ALA A 175 -12.48 16.59 -19.30
CA ALA A 175 -12.85 16.37 -17.90
C ALA A 175 -11.86 15.46 -17.18
N VAL A 176 -11.51 14.31 -17.79
CA VAL A 176 -10.54 13.36 -17.25
C VAL A 176 -9.14 13.96 -17.22
N GLY A 177 -8.71 14.61 -18.31
CA GLY A 177 -7.39 15.23 -18.39
C GLY A 177 -7.19 16.31 -17.32
N LYS A 178 -8.22 17.13 -17.05
CA LYS A 178 -8.18 18.11 -15.95
C LYS A 178 -8.21 17.44 -14.58
N ALA A 179 -9.09 16.44 -14.37
CA ALA A 179 -9.22 15.77 -13.08
C ALA A 179 -7.94 15.01 -12.68
N MET A 180 -7.22 14.41 -13.64
CA MET A 180 -5.92 13.79 -13.40
C MET A 180 -4.83 14.83 -13.13
N PHE A 181 -4.83 15.96 -13.84
CA PHE A 181 -3.93 17.08 -13.53
C PHE A 181 -4.16 17.59 -12.09
N ASP A 182 -5.42 17.87 -11.74
CA ASP A 182 -5.77 18.35 -10.41
C ASP A 182 -5.39 17.32 -9.34
N LEU A 183 -5.53 16.02 -9.62
CA LEU A 183 -5.11 14.94 -8.72
C LEU A 183 -3.63 15.03 -8.36
N VAL A 184 -2.76 15.18 -9.36
CA VAL A 184 -1.31 15.14 -9.17
C VAL A 184 -0.76 16.51 -8.73
N TYR A 185 -1.14 17.59 -9.41
CA TYR A 185 -0.54 18.92 -9.30
C TYR A 185 -1.42 19.97 -8.60
N GLY A 186 -2.67 19.62 -8.27
CA GLY A 186 -3.56 20.52 -7.55
C GLY A 186 -3.07 20.86 -6.14
N GLN A 187 -3.48 22.03 -5.64
CA GLN A 187 -3.03 22.56 -4.35
C GLN A 187 -3.97 22.23 -3.18
N ASP A 188 -5.16 21.69 -3.47
CA ASP A 188 -6.08 21.24 -2.44
C ASP A 188 -5.54 20.01 -1.68
N SER A 189 -6.13 19.72 -0.52
CA SER A 189 -5.83 18.48 0.21
C SER A 189 -5.94 17.25 -0.70
N MET A 190 -5.05 16.27 -0.51
CA MET A 190 -5.04 15.07 -1.34
C MET A 190 -6.40 14.33 -1.31
N LYS A 191 -7.08 14.32 -0.16
CA LYS A 191 -8.46 13.81 -0.04
C LYS A 191 -9.42 14.49 -1.01
N SER A 192 -9.47 15.82 -0.99
CA SER A 192 -10.36 16.60 -1.87
C SER A 192 -10.07 16.32 -3.34
N ARG A 193 -8.78 16.33 -3.71
CA ARG A 193 -8.31 16.01 -5.05
C ARG A 193 -8.76 14.61 -5.47
N PHE A 194 -8.45 13.59 -4.68
CA PHE A 194 -8.85 12.19 -4.94
C PHE A 194 -10.36 12.03 -5.11
N GLU A 195 -11.17 12.51 -4.16
CA GLU A 195 -12.64 12.36 -4.21
C GLU A 195 -13.23 13.11 -5.41
N SER A 196 -12.69 14.29 -5.76
CA SER A 196 -13.12 15.03 -6.93
C SER A 196 -12.81 14.29 -8.23
N THR A 197 -11.63 13.69 -8.33
CA THR A 197 -11.20 12.90 -9.49
C THR A 197 -11.99 11.60 -9.59
N ALA A 198 -12.23 10.91 -8.47
CA ALA A 198 -13.06 9.70 -8.43
C ALA A 198 -14.46 9.95 -9.02
N ARG A 199 -15.13 11.04 -8.61
CA ARG A 199 -16.44 11.43 -9.17
C ARG A 199 -16.41 11.68 -10.68
N ILE A 200 -15.31 12.22 -11.20
CA ILE A 200 -15.14 12.42 -12.65
C ILE A 200 -14.92 11.09 -13.36
N LEU A 201 -14.06 10.22 -12.84
CA LEU A 201 -13.80 8.91 -13.42
C LEU A 201 -15.06 8.02 -13.42
N GLU A 202 -15.85 8.04 -12.35
CA GLU A 202 -17.12 7.32 -12.23
C GLU A 202 -18.15 7.78 -13.26
N ARG A 203 -18.24 9.10 -13.52
CA ARG A 203 -19.13 9.67 -14.55
C ARG A 203 -18.90 9.06 -15.93
N TYR A 204 -17.67 8.64 -16.23
CA TYR A 204 -17.27 8.04 -17.50
C TYR A 204 -17.05 6.51 -17.41
N ASP A 205 -17.53 5.84 -16.35
CA ASP A 205 -17.39 4.39 -16.11
C ASP A 205 -15.94 3.87 -16.11
N ILE A 206 -15.00 4.73 -15.69
CA ILE A 206 -13.57 4.43 -15.55
C ILE A 206 -13.08 4.61 -14.11
N GLY A 207 -14.01 4.67 -13.14
CA GLY A 207 -13.71 4.71 -11.70
C GLY A 207 -13.13 3.37 -11.21
N LYS A 208 -11.84 3.15 -11.44
CA LYS A 208 -11.10 1.95 -11.02
C LYS A 208 -9.86 2.31 -10.23
N TRP A 209 -9.54 1.48 -9.23
CA TRP A 209 -8.40 1.65 -8.34
C TRP A 209 -7.06 1.81 -9.08
N PRO A 210 -6.73 0.94 -10.06
CA PRO A 210 -5.53 1.15 -10.86
C PRO A 210 -5.54 2.44 -11.67
N ILE A 211 -6.70 2.87 -12.17
CA ILE A 211 -6.81 4.11 -12.96
C ILE A 211 -6.50 5.32 -12.09
N ILE A 212 -7.10 5.48 -10.91
CA ILE A 212 -6.88 6.70 -10.10
C ILE A 212 -5.52 6.72 -9.40
N THR A 213 -4.98 5.57 -8.99
CA THR A 213 -3.75 5.50 -8.18
C THR A 213 -2.46 5.43 -9.00
N TYR A 214 -2.53 4.99 -10.26
CA TYR A 214 -1.36 4.89 -11.12
C TYR A 214 -0.66 6.24 -11.38
N PRO A 215 -1.38 7.35 -11.69
CA PRO A 215 -0.74 8.66 -11.83
C PRO A 215 0.00 9.09 -10.56
N LEU A 216 -0.58 8.84 -9.38
CA LEU A 216 0.05 9.16 -8.10
C LEU A 216 1.33 8.33 -7.89
N PHE A 217 1.26 7.03 -8.14
CA PHE A 217 2.38 6.12 -7.98
C PHE A 217 3.57 6.44 -8.91
N VAL A 218 3.31 6.83 -10.16
CA VAL A 218 4.38 7.07 -11.13
C VAL A 218 4.90 8.50 -11.11
N LEU A 219 4.05 9.50 -10.86
CA LEU A 219 4.50 10.91 -10.83
C LEU A 219 4.95 11.35 -9.43
N LEU A 220 4.56 10.63 -8.37
CA LEU A 220 4.88 10.92 -6.97
C LEU A 220 5.30 9.64 -6.22
N PRO A 221 6.29 8.86 -6.73
CA PRO A 221 6.64 7.53 -6.20
C PRO A 221 7.17 7.57 -4.76
N ASP A 222 7.67 8.71 -4.28
CA ASP A 222 8.15 8.83 -2.91
C ASP A 222 7.01 8.82 -1.87
N GLN A 223 5.79 9.16 -2.32
CA GLN A 223 4.68 9.53 -1.44
C GLN A 223 3.47 8.62 -1.56
N TYR A 224 3.17 8.08 -2.74
CA TYR A 224 1.88 7.45 -3.01
C TYR A 224 1.99 6.02 -3.54
N MET A 225 1.10 5.16 -3.06
CA MET A 225 1.05 3.74 -3.38
C MET A 225 0.08 3.45 -4.54
N PHE A 226 0.44 2.47 -5.36
CA PHE A 226 -0.44 1.91 -6.38
C PHE A 226 -1.39 0.86 -5.79
N VAL A 227 -2.67 0.92 -6.15
CA VAL A 227 -3.66 -0.08 -5.74
C VAL A 227 -3.97 -1.01 -6.90
N LYS A 228 -3.43 -2.23 -6.83
CA LYS A 228 -3.87 -3.36 -7.66
C LYS A 228 -4.77 -4.26 -6.81
N PRO A 229 -6.11 -4.21 -6.97
CA PRO A 229 -7.07 -4.72 -6.01
C PRO A 229 -6.73 -6.08 -5.36
N GLU A 230 -6.56 -7.14 -6.17
CA GLU A 230 -6.31 -8.48 -5.63
C GLU A 230 -4.97 -8.58 -4.91
N MET A 231 -3.91 -8.02 -5.51
CA MET A 231 -2.56 -8.04 -4.92
C MET A 231 -2.51 -7.25 -3.61
N THR A 232 -3.07 -6.04 -3.58
CA THR A 232 -3.06 -5.18 -2.39
C THR A 232 -3.90 -5.80 -1.25
N LYS A 233 -5.05 -6.40 -1.57
CA LYS A 233 -5.86 -7.12 -0.57
C LYS A 233 -5.13 -8.33 -0.01
N GLU A 234 -4.54 -9.16 -0.87
CA GLU A 234 -3.78 -10.35 -0.47
C GLU A 234 -2.60 -9.96 0.42
N ALA A 235 -1.82 -8.95 -0.01
CA ALA A 235 -0.66 -8.48 0.74
C ALA A 235 -1.04 -7.96 2.13
N ALA A 236 -2.07 -7.12 2.21
CA ALA A 236 -2.58 -6.59 3.48
C ALA A 236 -3.11 -7.72 4.39
N ALA A 237 -3.86 -8.69 3.85
CA ALA A 237 -4.41 -9.79 4.61
C ALA A 237 -3.34 -10.74 5.16
N ASN A 238 -2.32 -11.08 4.35
CA ASN A 238 -1.17 -11.89 4.78
C ASN A 238 -0.30 -11.14 5.80
N ARG A 239 -0.20 -9.81 5.73
CA ARG A 239 0.41 -9.01 6.82
C ARG A 239 -0.46 -8.95 8.08
N GLY A 240 -1.78 -9.13 7.94
CA GLY A 240 -2.77 -8.92 9.00
C GLY A 240 -3.12 -7.44 9.22
N PHE A 241 -3.10 -6.62 8.15
CA PHE A 241 -3.45 -5.19 8.17
C PHE A 241 -4.82 -4.98 7.53
N ASP A 242 -5.75 -4.31 8.23
CA ASP A 242 -7.07 -3.95 7.71
C ASP A 242 -7.01 -2.65 6.89
N ILE A 243 -6.99 -2.80 5.56
CA ILE A 243 -7.06 -1.67 4.63
C ILE A 243 -8.48 -1.14 4.40
N GLY A 244 -9.51 -1.69 5.06
CA GLY A 244 -10.90 -1.26 4.93
C GLY A 244 -11.35 -1.21 3.46
N TYR A 245 -11.05 -2.27 2.71
CA TYR A 245 -11.19 -2.27 1.25
C TYR A 245 -12.66 -2.18 0.80
N ASP A 246 -12.96 -1.19 -0.04
CA ASP A 246 -14.17 -1.15 -0.87
C ASP A 246 -13.77 -1.19 -2.35
N SER A 247 -14.59 -1.87 -3.16
CA SER A 247 -14.41 -1.90 -4.61
C SER A 247 -14.73 -0.57 -5.29
N GLN A 248 -15.58 0.26 -4.68
CA GLN A 248 -15.85 1.63 -5.10
C GLN A 248 -14.74 2.57 -4.62
N LEU A 249 -14.37 3.54 -5.47
CA LEU A 249 -13.32 4.49 -5.15
C LEU A 249 -13.74 5.35 -3.96
N ASN A 250 -12.92 5.36 -2.90
CA ASN A 250 -13.18 6.16 -1.72
C ASN A 250 -11.87 6.52 -1.01
N TRP A 251 -11.84 7.66 -0.31
CA TRP A 251 -10.63 8.09 0.37
C TRP A 251 -10.20 7.16 1.51
N ASN A 252 -11.16 6.62 2.28
CA ASN A 252 -10.86 5.81 3.47
C ASN A 252 -10.05 4.54 3.12
N THR A 253 -10.42 3.81 2.07
CA THR A 253 -9.62 2.67 1.58
C THR A 253 -8.24 3.13 1.13
N TYR A 254 -8.15 4.23 0.37
CA TYR A 254 -6.85 4.68 -0.16
C TYR A 254 -5.90 5.12 0.95
N GLU A 255 -6.39 5.90 1.91
CA GLU A 255 -5.65 6.36 3.08
C GLU A 255 -5.12 5.18 3.91
N ARG A 256 -5.93 4.13 4.11
CA ARG A 256 -5.47 2.94 4.82
C ARG A 256 -4.45 2.11 4.04
N VAL A 257 -4.55 2.05 2.70
CA VAL A 257 -3.48 1.47 1.87
C VAL A 257 -2.18 2.28 2.01
N MET A 258 -2.27 3.60 2.07
CA MET A 258 -1.11 4.46 2.30
C MET A 258 -0.49 4.21 3.68
N LEU A 259 -1.30 4.09 4.74
CA LEU A 259 -0.82 3.74 6.08
C LEU A 259 -0.13 2.37 6.10
N PHE A 260 -0.70 1.38 5.40
CA PHE A 260 -0.08 0.06 5.26
C PHE A 260 1.29 0.14 4.56
N ALA A 261 1.37 0.85 3.43
CA ALA A 261 2.63 1.04 2.71
C ALA A 261 3.68 1.77 3.56
N GLN A 262 3.27 2.78 4.32
CA GLN A 262 4.14 3.55 5.19
C GLN A 262 4.64 2.72 6.39
N ASP A 263 3.78 1.91 7.02
CA ASP A 263 4.20 0.96 8.07
C ASP A 263 5.31 0.03 7.57
N LEU A 264 5.15 -0.54 6.37
CA LEU A 264 6.19 -1.38 5.77
C LEU A 264 7.48 -0.59 5.53
N LYS A 265 7.38 0.61 4.95
CA LYS A 265 8.54 1.46 4.67
C LYS A 265 9.32 1.79 5.94
N GLU A 266 8.63 2.22 6.99
CA GLU A 266 9.26 2.58 8.27
C GLU A 266 9.92 1.38 8.95
N ARG A 267 9.27 0.21 8.95
CA ARG A 267 9.84 -1.01 9.52
C ARG A 267 11.06 -1.51 8.75
N LEU A 268 11.03 -1.40 7.42
CA LEU A 268 12.16 -1.73 6.57
C LEU A 268 13.34 -0.77 6.79
N LEU A 269 13.09 0.54 6.88
CA LEU A 269 14.12 1.55 7.18
C LEU A 269 14.69 1.44 8.60
N ALA A 270 13.91 0.93 9.55
CA ALA A 270 14.36 0.69 10.93
C ALA A 270 15.28 -0.55 11.06
N SER A 271 15.43 -1.36 10.01
CA SER A 271 16.35 -2.49 9.99
C SER A 271 17.81 -2.03 10.01
N ASP A 272 18.65 -2.72 10.78
CA ASP A 272 20.11 -2.54 10.78
C ASP A 272 20.78 -3.03 9.48
N ASN A 273 20.06 -3.80 8.65
CA ASN A 273 20.55 -4.25 7.35
C ASN A 273 20.18 -3.24 6.25
N PRO A 274 21.15 -2.51 5.66
CA PRO A 274 20.89 -1.49 4.63
C PRO A 274 20.38 -2.07 3.30
N HIS A 275 20.50 -3.39 3.07
CA HIS A 275 19.88 -4.04 1.91
C HIS A 275 18.35 -4.04 1.98
N LEU A 276 17.78 -3.85 3.17
CA LEU A 276 16.34 -3.74 3.41
C LEU A 276 15.85 -2.29 3.36
N HIS A 277 16.66 -1.31 2.95
CA HIS A 277 16.22 0.09 2.91
C HIS A 277 15.60 0.43 1.54
N PRO A 278 14.26 0.57 1.44
CA PRO A 278 13.58 0.93 0.20
C PRO A 278 13.86 2.40 -0.14
N GLU A 279 13.97 2.70 -1.43
CA GLU A 279 14.14 4.07 -1.93
C GLU A 279 12.79 4.82 -1.90
N ASP A 280 11.73 4.17 -2.37
CA ASP A 280 10.43 4.79 -2.64
C ASP A 280 9.28 3.76 -2.56
N MET A 281 8.07 4.15 -2.96
CA MET A 281 6.92 3.23 -2.99
C MET A 281 7.01 2.18 -4.10
N ILE A 282 7.91 2.32 -5.08
CA ILE A 282 8.18 1.24 -6.05
C ILE A 282 8.78 0.05 -5.32
N ASP A 283 9.73 0.28 -4.42
CA ASP A 283 10.33 -0.78 -3.62
C ASP A 283 9.32 -1.41 -2.65
N ILE A 284 8.45 -0.60 -2.05
CA ILE A 284 7.40 -1.12 -1.17
C ILE A 284 6.40 -1.98 -1.94
N GLN A 285 5.99 -1.56 -3.14
CA GLN A 285 5.10 -2.35 -3.98
C GLN A 285 5.75 -3.67 -4.41
N GLY A 286 7.04 -3.63 -4.80
CA GLY A 286 7.82 -4.82 -5.13
C GLY A 286 7.98 -5.75 -3.93
N PHE A 287 8.29 -5.22 -2.75
CA PHE A 287 8.34 -5.98 -1.50
C PHE A 287 7.01 -6.68 -1.20
N MET A 288 5.88 -5.97 -1.30
CA MET A 288 4.55 -6.58 -1.11
C MET A 288 4.32 -7.75 -2.07
N TRP A 289 4.70 -7.59 -3.34
CA TRP A 289 4.57 -8.62 -4.37
C TRP A 289 5.49 -9.83 -4.13
N CYS A 290 6.74 -9.59 -3.77
CA CYS A 290 7.72 -10.66 -3.56
C CYS A 290 7.51 -11.43 -2.25
N THR A 291 6.84 -10.84 -1.26
CA THR A 291 6.80 -11.40 0.09
C THR A 291 5.42 -11.76 0.61
N PHE A 292 4.39 -10.96 0.32
CA PHE A 292 3.05 -11.20 0.84
C PHE A 292 2.08 -11.74 -0.22
N THR A 293 2.54 -11.96 -1.43
CA THR A 293 1.78 -12.68 -2.45
C THR A 293 2.66 -13.77 -3.07
N LYS A 294 2.11 -14.53 -4.02
CA LYS A 294 2.85 -15.62 -4.67
C LYS A 294 4.07 -15.18 -5.49
N GLY A 295 4.25 -13.88 -5.73
CA GLY A 295 5.48 -13.25 -6.19
C GLY A 295 6.29 -14.01 -7.25
N TYR A 296 7.61 -13.92 -7.09
CA TYR A 296 8.58 -14.81 -7.71
C TYR A 296 9.03 -15.83 -6.67
N SER A 297 9.41 -17.02 -7.14
CA SER A 297 9.98 -18.07 -6.30
C SER A 297 11.47 -18.25 -6.59
N ALA A 298 12.24 -18.80 -5.64
CA ALA A 298 13.61 -19.26 -5.87
C ALA A 298 13.78 -20.16 -7.13
N ALA A 299 12.72 -20.86 -7.56
CA ALA A 299 12.73 -21.64 -8.79
C ALA A 299 12.74 -20.77 -10.07
N ASP A 300 12.18 -19.57 -10.02
CA ASP A 300 12.20 -18.60 -11.12
C ASP A 300 13.61 -18.03 -11.35
N HIS A 301 14.46 -18.00 -10.31
CA HIS A 301 15.88 -17.65 -10.42
C HIS A 301 16.68 -18.73 -11.16
N GLN A 302 16.46 -20.01 -10.83
CA GLN A 302 17.21 -21.12 -11.43
C GLN A 302 16.84 -21.40 -12.89
N ALA A 303 15.57 -21.19 -13.27
CA ALA A 303 15.10 -21.47 -14.62
C ALA A 303 15.59 -20.49 -15.70
N ARG A 304 16.18 -19.35 -15.32
CA ARG A 304 16.58 -18.26 -16.25
C ARG A 304 18.07 -17.91 -16.22
N THR A 305 18.84 -18.62 -15.40
CA THR A 305 20.32 -18.52 -15.37
C THR A 305 20.98 -19.65 -16.19
N LEU A 306 20.16 -20.50 -16.83
CA LEU A 306 20.53 -21.52 -17.84
C LEU A 306 20.00 -21.10 -19.21
#